data_AF-X1EIH0-F1
#
_entry.id   AF-X1EIH0-F1
#
_cell.length_a   1.000
_cell.length_b   1.000
_cell.length_c   1.000
_cell.angle_alpha   90.00
_cell.angle_beta   90.00
_cell.angle_gamma   90.00
#
_symmetry.space_group_name_H-M   'P 1'
#
loop_
_entity.id
_entity.type
_entity.pdbx_description
1 polymer ?
#
loop_
_entity_poly.entity_id
_entity_poly.type
_entity_poly.pdbx_seq_one_letter_code
_entity_poly.pdbx_strand_id
1 'polypeptide(L)'
;IKFGKFTFGVSGCLFFGLFLGWWVYKLANSLPTTHPGHNTAMKLIKVGVIDKGFFTLFLIIFIAAVGLLAAKDIGIIIKKYGSKFIILGFLITFIGATATYGMALILPGINSYEVTGVYTGALTSSPGLAAALESAREHSSQLAENYDSLSERKKQELLKAIDPLGRAKVKDADFLTGEQKKQFIKSAEAGIGIGHSVGYPFGVLIVILAVNFLPVIFKIDVKKEREIFSREISEIRMSSSTNEVQDTVHFDLTAFVVACFWVILSGD
;
A
#
# COMPACT_ATOMS: atom_id res chain seq x y z
N ILE A 1 -2.62 20.53 -14.70
CA ILE A 1 -2.58 22.01 -14.58
C ILE A 1 -1.12 22.45 -14.54
N LYS A 2 -0.70 23.46 -15.31
CA LYS A 2 0.68 23.98 -15.32
C LYS A 2 0.76 25.26 -14.49
N PHE A 3 1.62 25.29 -13.47
CA PHE A 3 1.96 26.49 -12.72
C PHE A 3 3.47 26.69 -12.79
N GLY A 4 3.93 27.63 -13.62
CA GLY A 4 5.37 27.86 -13.85
C GLY A 4 6.10 26.62 -14.39
N LYS A 5 7.24 26.24 -13.76
CA LYS A 5 7.98 25.01 -14.09
C LYS A 5 7.34 23.73 -13.53
N PHE A 6 6.29 23.84 -12.71
CA PHE A 6 5.60 22.69 -12.12
C PHE A 6 4.39 22.28 -12.98
N THR A 7 4.47 21.08 -13.55
CA THR A 7 3.33 20.37 -14.11
C THR A 7 2.68 19.53 -13.01
N PHE A 8 1.51 19.94 -12.52
CA PHE A 8 0.59 19.03 -11.84
C PHE A 8 0.04 18.07 -12.90
N GLY A 9 0.82 17.03 -13.20
CA GLY A 9 0.39 15.87 -13.98
C GLY A 9 -0.56 15.01 -13.15
N VAL A 10 -0.32 13.70 -13.14
CA VAL A 10 -1.12 12.72 -12.37
C VAL A 10 -1.18 13.06 -10.87
N SER A 11 -0.14 13.72 -10.33
CA SER A 11 -0.08 14.18 -8.93
C SER A 11 -1.15 15.21 -8.55
N GLY A 12 -1.70 15.97 -9.51
CA GLY A 12 -2.77 16.94 -9.25
C GLY A 12 -4.07 16.29 -8.76
N CYS A 13 -4.39 15.10 -9.29
CA CYS A 13 -5.54 14.33 -8.84
C CYS A 13 -5.39 13.86 -7.39
N LEU A 14 -4.17 13.53 -6.95
CA LEU A 14 -3.87 13.10 -5.59
C LEU A 14 -4.09 14.24 -4.59
N PHE A 15 -3.50 15.42 -4.85
CA PHE A 15 -3.68 16.59 -3.99
C PHE A 15 -5.13 17.08 -3.98
N PHE A 16 -5.83 17.02 -5.11
CA PHE A 16 -7.24 17.35 -5.19
C PHE A 16 -8.10 16.36 -4.39
N GLY A 17 -7.81 15.06 -4.46
CA GLY A 17 -8.48 14.03 -3.66
C GLY A 17 -8.27 14.22 -2.16
N LEU A 18 -7.04 14.57 -1.74
CA LEU A 18 -6.74 14.87 -0.33
C LEU A 18 -7.49 16.11 0.16
N PHE A 19 -7.49 17.18 -0.64
CA PHE A 19 -8.22 18.41 -0.35
C PHE A 19 -9.73 18.18 -0.28
N LEU A 20 -10.28 17.45 -1.25
CA LEU A 20 -11.70 17.09 -1.29
C LEU A 20 -12.08 16.23 -0.09
N GLY A 21 -11.25 15.25 0.28
CA GLY A 21 -11.46 14.41 1.46
C GLY A 21 -11.45 15.21 2.77
N TRP A 22 -10.48 16.11 2.93
CA TRP A 22 -10.41 17.02 4.07
C TRP A 22 -11.62 17.97 4.13
N TRP A 23 -12.04 18.52 2.98
CA TRP A 23 -13.22 19.37 2.90
C TRP A 23 -14.47 18.60 3.30
N VAL A 24 -14.73 17.42 2.71
CA VAL A 24 -15.89 16.59 3.04
C VAL A 24 -15.91 16.23 4.52
N TYR A 25 -14.75 15.86 5.10
CA TYR A 25 -14.62 15.59 6.52
C TYR A 25 -14.97 16.84 7.37
N LYS A 26 -14.43 18.00 7.00
CA LYS A 26 -14.71 19.28 7.68
C LYS A 26 -16.18 19.67 7.59
N LEU A 27 -16.81 19.48 6.43
CA LEU A 27 -18.23 19.76 6.21
C LEU A 27 -19.10 18.86 7.08
N ALA A 28 -18.78 17.56 7.15
CA ALA A 28 -19.51 16.60 7.96
C ALA A 28 -19.42 16.89 9.46
N ASN A 29 -18.24 17.29 9.97
CA ASN A 29 -18.06 17.70 11.37
C ASN A 29 -18.67 19.08 11.69
N SER A 30 -18.87 19.94 10.69
CA SER A 30 -19.49 21.25 10.86
C SER A 30 -21.03 21.21 10.92
N LEU A 31 -21.65 20.05 10.69
CA LEU A 31 -23.10 19.88 10.79
C LEU A 31 -23.54 19.84 12.26
N PRO A 32 -24.53 20.67 12.69
CA PRO A 32 -25.12 20.58 14.02
C PRO A 32 -25.72 19.20 14.28
N THR A 33 -25.65 18.73 15.54
CA THR A 33 -26.18 17.42 15.98
C THR A 33 -27.69 17.26 15.78
N THR A 34 -28.40 18.35 15.55
CA THR A 34 -29.84 18.41 15.27
C THR A 34 -30.21 18.21 13.80
N HIS A 35 -29.24 18.20 12.88
CA HIS A 35 -29.50 18.03 11.45
C HIS A 35 -29.80 16.55 11.13
N PRO A 36 -30.87 16.22 10.38
CA PRO A 36 -31.27 14.83 10.09
C PRO A 36 -30.18 14.00 9.37
N GLY A 37 -29.23 14.67 8.70
CA GLY A 37 -28.11 14.03 8.00
C GLY A 37 -26.85 13.80 8.86
N HIS A 38 -26.78 14.34 10.08
CA HIS A 38 -25.57 14.26 10.91
C HIS A 38 -25.23 12.82 11.32
N ASN A 39 -26.25 12.03 11.69
CA ASN A 39 -26.05 10.64 12.08
C ASN A 39 -25.59 9.78 10.88
N THR A 40 -26.13 10.04 9.68
CA THR A 40 -25.72 9.37 8.43
C THR A 40 -24.31 9.77 8.01
N ALA A 41 -23.95 11.05 8.11
CA ALA A 41 -22.60 11.54 7.80
C ALA A 41 -21.54 10.95 8.75
N MET A 42 -21.84 10.90 10.05
CA MET A 42 -20.96 10.28 11.05
C MET A 42 -20.85 8.77 10.86
N LYS A 43 -21.94 8.11 10.45
CA LYS A 43 -21.92 6.68 10.11
C LYS A 43 -21.07 6.40 8.87
N LEU A 44 -21.17 7.23 7.83
CA LEU A 44 -20.32 7.15 6.62
C LEU A 44 -18.84 7.38 6.94
N ILE A 45 -18.51 8.36 7.77
CA ILE A 45 -17.12 8.59 8.21
C ILE A 45 -16.58 7.39 8.99
N LYS A 46 -17.39 6.81 9.89
CA LYS A 46 -16.98 5.62 10.67
C LYS A 46 -16.76 4.37 9.83
N VAL A 47 -17.48 4.23 8.72
CA VAL A 47 -17.40 3.05 7.83
C VAL A 47 -16.31 3.23 6.77
N GLY A 48 -15.72 4.43 6.68
CA GLY A 48 -14.83 4.82 5.59
C GLY A 48 -15.69 5.42 4.47
N VAL A 49 -15.37 6.65 4.06
CA VAL A 49 -16.11 7.41 3.03
C VAL A 49 -16.19 6.66 1.68
N ILE A 50 -15.30 5.68 1.47
CA ILE A 50 -15.25 4.80 0.30
C ILE A 50 -15.45 3.35 0.79
N ASP A 51 -16.43 2.66 0.20
CA ASP A 51 -16.67 1.25 0.47
C ASP A 51 -15.51 0.37 -0.01
N LYS A 52 -15.22 -0.70 0.74
CA LYS A 52 -14.09 -1.59 0.48
C LYS A 52 -14.17 -2.23 -0.92
N GLY A 53 -15.36 -2.57 -1.40
CA GLY A 53 -15.55 -3.17 -2.73
C GLY A 53 -15.14 -2.22 -3.85
N PHE A 54 -15.52 -0.94 -3.75
CA PHE A 54 -15.10 0.09 -4.71
C PHE A 54 -13.60 0.34 -4.67
N PHE A 55 -13.00 0.42 -3.48
CA PHE A 55 -11.55 0.59 -3.35
C PHE A 55 -10.79 -0.55 -4.05
N THR A 56 -11.18 -1.80 -3.79
CA THR A 56 -10.56 -2.98 -4.43
C THR A 56 -10.76 -2.96 -5.94
N LEU A 57 -11.96 -2.63 -6.43
CA LEU A 57 -12.24 -2.54 -7.88
C LEU A 57 -11.30 -1.52 -8.56
N PHE A 58 -11.20 -0.31 -8.03
CA PHE A 58 -10.32 0.72 -8.59
C PHE A 58 -8.85 0.34 -8.50
N LEU A 59 -8.42 -0.31 -7.40
CA LEU A 59 -7.06 -0.80 -7.24
C LEU A 59 -6.72 -1.87 -8.27
N ILE A 60 -7.62 -2.82 -8.53
CA ILE A 60 -7.44 -3.88 -9.54
C ILE A 60 -7.31 -3.26 -10.93
N ILE A 61 -8.24 -2.38 -11.33
CA ILE A 61 -8.20 -1.71 -12.64
C ILE A 61 -6.91 -0.90 -12.80
N PHE A 62 -6.48 -0.20 -11.75
CA PHE A 62 -5.24 0.57 -11.75
C PHE A 62 -4.00 -0.32 -11.92
N ILE A 63 -3.88 -1.40 -11.13
CA ILE A 63 -2.76 -2.34 -11.21
C ILE A 63 -2.73 -3.02 -12.59
N ALA A 64 -3.88 -3.43 -13.12
CA ALA A 64 -3.98 -4.03 -14.45
C ALA A 64 -3.52 -3.06 -15.56
N ALA A 65 -3.97 -1.80 -15.50
CA ALA A 65 -3.58 -0.79 -16.48
C ALA A 65 -2.08 -0.46 -16.43
N VAL A 66 -1.52 -0.25 -15.23
CA VAL A 66 -0.07 0.00 -15.05
C VAL A 66 0.75 -1.22 -15.47
N GLY A 67 0.29 -2.42 -15.15
CA GLY A 67 0.92 -3.68 -15.56
C GLY A 67 0.98 -3.83 -17.07
N LEU A 68 -0.13 -3.55 -17.77
CA LEU A 68 -0.16 -3.62 -19.23
C LEU A 68 0.75 -2.58 -19.89
N LEU A 69 0.80 -1.35 -19.37
CA LEU A 69 1.71 -0.32 -19.88
C LEU A 69 3.19 -0.73 -19.73
N ALA A 70 3.52 -1.42 -18.64
CA ALA A 70 4.88 -1.92 -18.40
C ALA A 70 5.22 -3.19 -19.21
N ALA A 71 4.22 -3.96 -19.64
CA ALA A 71 4.41 -5.28 -20.24
C ALA A 71 5.19 -5.26 -21.57
N LYS A 72 5.04 -4.21 -22.39
CA LYS A 72 5.60 -4.13 -23.74
C LYS A 72 7.12 -4.35 -23.79
N ASP A 73 7.85 -3.91 -22.76
CA ASP A 73 9.32 -3.98 -22.73
C ASP A 73 9.86 -4.91 -21.65
N ILE A 74 8.99 -5.49 -20.82
CA ILE A 74 9.43 -6.20 -19.60
C ILE A 74 10.24 -7.46 -19.92
N GLY A 75 9.89 -8.21 -20.98
CA GLY A 75 10.61 -9.42 -21.37
C GLY A 75 12.06 -9.15 -21.78
N ILE A 76 12.28 -8.10 -22.58
CA ILE A 76 13.62 -7.66 -23.01
C ILE A 76 14.43 -7.19 -21.79
N ILE A 77 13.80 -6.38 -20.94
CA ILE A 77 14.42 -5.82 -19.74
C ILE A 77 14.80 -6.92 -18.76
N ILE A 78 13.94 -7.92 -18.51
CA ILE A 78 14.24 -9.05 -17.64
C ILE A 78 15.40 -9.88 -18.20
N LYS A 79 15.43 -10.16 -19.51
CA LYS A 79 16.50 -10.96 -20.10
C LYS A 79 17.86 -10.26 -20.02
N LYS A 80 17.89 -8.94 -20.15
CA LYS A 80 19.13 -8.15 -20.16
C LYS A 80 19.60 -7.69 -18.78
N TYR A 81 18.67 -7.29 -17.93
CA TYR A 81 18.92 -6.63 -16.65
C TYR A 81 18.27 -7.32 -15.46
N GLY A 82 17.48 -8.38 -15.67
CA GLY A 82 16.64 -9.00 -14.65
C GLY A 82 17.39 -9.41 -13.39
N SER A 83 18.57 -10.04 -13.52
CA SER A 83 19.38 -10.40 -12.34
C SER A 83 19.80 -9.19 -11.51
N LYS A 84 20.20 -8.09 -12.16
CA LYS A 84 20.55 -6.83 -11.49
C LYS A 84 19.34 -6.22 -10.79
N PHE A 85 18.17 -6.22 -11.45
CA PHE A 85 16.94 -5.68 -10.86
C PHE A 85 16.41 -6.51 -9.69
N ILE A 86 16.49 -7.84 -9.77
CA ILE A 86 16.09 -8.72 -8.67
C ILE A 86 16.96 -8.47 -7.44
N ILE A 87 18.29 -8.47 -7.61
CA ILE A 87 19.23 -8.23 -6.50
C ILE A 87 19.01 -6.83 -5.91
N LEU A 88 18.85 -5.82 -6.77
CA LEU A 88 18.65 -4.45 -6.34
C LEU A 88 17.32 -4.28 -5.58
N GLY A 89 16.23 -4.89 -6.06
CA GLY A 89 14.93 -4.86 -5.39
C GLY A 89 14.96 -5.54 -4.02
N PHE A 90 15.62 -6.70 -3.94
CA PHE A 90 15.84 -7.38 -2.66
C PHE A 90 16.65 -6.51 -1.69
N LEU A 91 17.75 -5.92 -2.16
CA LEU A 91 18.65 -5.12 -1.33
C LEU A 91 17.95 -3.86 -0.79
N ILE A 92 17.21 -3.13 -1.63
CA ILE A 92 16.48 -1.93 -1.20
C ILE A 92 15.44 -2.28 -0.13
N THR A 93 14.68 -3.35 -0.36
CA THR A 93 13.67 -3.83 0.59
C THR A 93 14.31 -4.26 1.90
N PHE A 94 15.41 -5.02 1.84
CA PHE A 94 16.12 -5.49 3.03
C PHE A 94 16.74 -4.34 3.84
N ILE A 95 17.34 -3.35 3.19
CA ILE A 95 17.86 -2.15 3.86
C ILE A 95 16.73 -1.37 4.54
N GLY A 96 15.58 -1.20 3.85
CA GLY A 96 14.41 -0.56 4.45
C GLY A 96 13.89 -1.33 5.68
N ALA A 97 13.80 -2.66 5.58
CA ALA A 97 13.33 -3.52 6.66
C ALA A 97 14.28 -3.47 7.88
N THR A 98 15.58 -3.58 7.65
CA THR A 98 16.60 -3.51 8.71
C THR A 98 16.65 -2.14 9.38
N ALA A 99 16.56 -1.05 8.61
CA ALA A 99 16.49 0.30 9.16
C ALA A 99 15.22 0.50 10.00
N THR A 100 14.06 0.02 9.52
CA THR A 100 12.78 0.10 10.24
C THR A 100 12.84 -0.71 11.54
N TYR A 101 13.35 -1.95 11.47
CA TYR A 101 13.49 -2.82 12.63
C TYR A 101 14.46 -2.23 13.66
N GLY A 102 15.61 -1.72 13.21
CA GLY A 102 16.59 -1.05 14.08
C GLY A 102 16.00 0.17 14.79
N MET A 103 15.19 0.97 14.09
CA MET A 103 14.51 2.12 14.71
C MET A 103 13.44 1.69 15.72
N ALA A 104 12.70 0.61 15.43
CA ALA A 104 11.69 0.06 16.33
C ALA A 104 12.29 -0.48 17.65
N LEU A 105 13.55 -0.93 17.64
CA LEU A 105 14.26 -1.35 18.85
C LEU A 105 14.69 -0.18 19.74
N ILE A 106 14.95 0.99 19.15
CA ILE A 106 15.45 2.17 19.88
C ILE A 106 14.29 2.94 20.54
N LEU A 107 13.09 2.86 19.96
CA LEU A 107 11.90 3.57 20.44
C LEU A 107 10.94 2.61 21.17
N PRO A 108 11.00 2.51 22.51
CA PRO A 108 10.09 1.64 23.26
C PRO A 108 8.65 2.18 23.18
N GLY A 109 7.71 1.30 22.81
CA GLY A 109 6.26 1.57 22.84
C GLY A 109 5.59 1.76 21.48
N ILE A 110 6.27 1.50 20.36
CA ILE A 110 5.65 1.56 19.03
C ILE A 110 4.94 0.24 18.71
N ASN A 111 3.70 0.34 18.21
CA ASN A 111 2.90 -0.80 17.76
C ASN A 111 3.48 -1.45 16.49
N SER A 112 3.78 -2.75 16.53
CA SER A 112 4.34 -3.51 15.40
C SER A 112 3.49 -3.42 14.12
N TYR A 113 2.16 -3.37 14.26
CA TYR A 113 1.25 -3.22 13.13
C TYR A 113 1.40 -1.85 12.47
N GLU A 114 1.52 -0.78 13.26
CA GLU A 114 1.75 0.57 12.74
C GLU A 114 3.12 0.71 12.08
N VAL A 115 4.18 0.13 12.68
CA VAL A 115 5.53 0.11 12.08
C VAL A 115 5.52 -0.58 10.73
N THR A 116 4.84 -1.73 10.63
CA THR A 116 4.68 -2.46 9.36
C THR A 116 3.93 -1.60 8.33
N GLY A 117 2.88 -0.91 8.76
CA GLY A 117 2.20 0.10 7.97
C GLY A 117 3.16 1.18 7.45
N VAL A 118 3.88 1.85 8.35
CA VAL A 118 4.83 2.93 8.01
C VAL A 118 5.89 2.44 7.03
N TYR A 119 6.40 1.22 7.21
CA TYR A 119 7.35 0.60 6.30
C TYR A 119 6.79 0.45 4.88
N THR A 120 5.59 -0.15 4.73
CA THR A 120 4.96 -0.30 3.41
C THR A 120 4.63 1.05 2.76
N GLY A 121 4.23 2.03 3.58
CA GLY A 121 3.98 3.40 3.16
C GLY A 121 5.25 4.11 2.69
N ALA A 122 6.34 4.03 3.45
CA ALA A 122 7.63 4.61 3.10
C ALA A 122 8.22 3.99 1.83
N LEU A 123 8.03 2.68 1.63
CA LEU A 123 8.37 1.99 0.37
C LEU A 123 7.42 2.34 -0.78
N THR A 124 6.33 3.06 -0.53
CA THR A 124 5.29 3.38 -1.51
C THR A 124 4.73 2.13 -2.22
N SER A 125 4.69 1.00 -1.50
CA SER A 125 4.42 -0.32 -2.07
C SER A 125 3.01 -0.80 -1.73
N SER A 126 2.07 -0.64 -2.69
CA SER A 126 0.70 -1.15 -2.55
C SER A 126 0.62 -2.68 -2.42
N PRO A 127 1.41 -3.49 -3.17
CA PRO A 127 1.49 -4.93 -2.94
C PRO A 127 2.06 -5.27 -1.55
N GLY A 128 3.01 -4.44 -1.07
CA GLY A 128 3.53 -4.57 0.30
C GLY A 128 2.46 -4.32 1.37
N LEU A 129 1.58 -3.34 1.17
CA LEU A 129 0.44 -3.10 2.06
C LEU A 129 -0.52 -4.29 2.08
N ALA A 130 -0.85 -4.85 0.92
CA ALA A 130 -1.72 -6.02 0.83
C ALA A 130 -1.13 -7.22 1.57
N ALA A 131 0.14 -7.53 1.34
CA ALA A 131 0.85 -8.60 2.04
C ALA A 131 0.93 -8.36 3.56
N ALA A 132 1.13 -7.11 3.99
CA ALA A 132 1.16 -6.74 5.41
C ALA A 132 -0.22 -6.94 6.08
N LEU A 133 -1.31 -6.51 5.42
CA LEU A 133 -2.66 -6.69 5.94
C LEU A 133 -3.03 -8.17 6.07
N GLU A 134 -2.68 -8.99 5.07
CA GLU A 134 -2.94 -10.42 5.11
C GLU A 134 -2.14 -11.11 6.23
N SER A 135 -0.83 -10.83 6.31
CA SER A 135 0.02 -11.38 7.37
C SER A 135 -0.45 -10.94 8.76
N ALA A 136 -0.90 -9.71 8.93
CA ALA A 136 -1.41 -9.23 10.20
C ALA A 136 -2.76 -9.85 10.56
N ARG A 137 -3.63 -10.09 9.59
CA ARG A 137 -4.89 -10.79 9.79
C ARG A 137 -4.65 -12.22 10.25
N GLU A 138 -3.76 -12.95 9.57
CA GLU A 138 -3.39 -14.31 9.93
C GLU A 138 -2.73 -14.36 11.32
N HIS A 139 -1.72 -13.51 11.56
CA HIS A 139 -1.03 -13.43 12.86
C HIS A 139 -1.98 -13.04 14.00
N SER A 140 -2.87 -12.06 13.79
CA SER A 140 -3.84 -11.65 14.80
C SER A 140 -4.94 -12.69 15.05
N SER A 141 -5.37 -13.42 14.02
CA SER A 141 -6.31 -14.54 14.17
C SER A 141 -5.70 -15.67 14.99
N GLN A 142 -4.47 -16.08 14.66
CA GLN A 142 -3.73 -17.11 15.42
C GLN A 142 -3.54 -16.71 16.88
N LEU A 143 -3.25 -15.43 17.14
CA LEU A 143 -3.06 -14.92 18.49
C LEU A 143 -4.38 -14.83 19.28
N ALA A 144 -5.49 -14.55 18.62
CA ALA A 144 -6.83 -14.53 19.20
C ALA A 144 -7.40 -15.95 19.45
N GLU A 145 -7.01 -16.93 18.63
CA GLU A 145 -7.36 -18.34 18.80
C GLU A 145 -6.57 -19.01 19.92
N ASN A 146 -5.25 -18.77 19.95
CA ASN A 146 -4.35 -19.34 20.94
C ASN A 146 -4.23 -18.52 22.22
N TYR A 147 -5.14 -17.57 22.46
CA TYR A 147 -5.09 -16.61 23.58
C TYR A 147 -4.83 -17.29 24.93
N ASP A 148 -5.47 -18.44 25.17
CA ASP A 148 -5.43 -19.18 26.43
C ASP A 148 -4.02 -19.69 26.76
N SER A 149 -3.24 -20.03 25.71
CA SER A 149 -1.87 -20.55 25.79
C SER A 149 -0.78 -19.47 25.87
N LEU A 150 -1.15 -18.19 25.75
CA LEU A 150 -0.19 -17.09 25.75
C LEU A 150 0.29 -16.73 27.15
N SER A 151 1.55 -16.29 27.26
CA SER A 151 2.10 -15.74 28.50
C SER A 151 1.29 -14.53 28.99
N GLU A 152 1.17 -14.35 30.31
CA GLU A 152 0.43 -13.24 30.94
C GLU A 152 0.82 -11.84 30.42
N ARG A 153 2.09 -11.63 30.04
CA ARG A 153 2.54 -10.37 29.41
C ARG A 153 1.89 -10.11 28.05
N LYS A 154 1.81 -11.15 27.19
CA LYS A 154 1.18 -11.04 25.87
C LYS A 154 -0.33 -10.89 25.97
N LYS A 155 -0.97 -11.56 26.93
CA LYS A 155 -2.39 -11.36 27.24
C LYS A 155 -2.68 -9.91 27.64
N GLN A 156 -1.80 -9.29 28.45
CA GLN A 156 -1.91 -7.88 28.82
C GLN A 156 -1.70 -6.92 27.64
N GLU A 157 -0.76 -7.19 26.74
CA GLU A 157 -0.59 -6.40 25.51
C GLU A 157 -1.82 -6.49 24.59
N LEU A 158 -2.38 -7.69 24.43
CA LEU A 158 -3.60 -7.94 23.66
C LEU A 158 -4.82 -7.22 24.25
N LEU A 159 -5.02 -7.31 25.56
CA LEU A 159 -6.11 -6.64 26.26
C LEU A 159 -6.01 -5.11 26.13
N LYS A 160 -4.79 -4.54 26.20
CA LYS A 160 -4.55 -3.11 25.93
C LYS A 160 -4.85 -2.71 24.49
N ALA A 161 -4.60 -3.59 23.52
CA ALA A 161 -4.93 -3.35 22.12
C ALA A 161 -6.45 -3.41 21.84
N ILE A 162 -7.19 -4.22 22.61
CA ILE A 162 -8.65 -4.40 22.47
C ILE A 162 -9.43 -3.29 23.21
N ASP A 163 -8.98 -2.89 24.41
CA ASP A 163 -9.62 -1.86 25.23
C ASP A 163 -8.59 -0.84 25.75
N PRO A 164 -8.33 0.23 24.98
CA PRO A 164 -7.42 1.31 25.38
C PRO A 164 -7.87 2.05 26.65
N LEU A 165 -9.15 1.94 27.03
CA LEU A 165 -9.75 2.60 28.19
C LEU A 165 -9.68 1.75 29.48
N GLY A 166 -9.15 0.52 29.41
CA GLY A 166 -8.82 -0.30 30.58
C GLY A 166 -10.02 -0.74 31.41
N ARG A 167 -11.21 -0.90 30.80
CA ARG A 167 -12.41 -1.39 31.50
C ARG A 167 -12.39 -2.91 31.65
N ALA A 168 -11.69 -3.64 30.77
CA ALA A 168 -11.47 -5.08 30.91
C ALA A 168 -10.30 -5.37 31.88
N LYS A 169 -10.59 -5.95 33.05
CA LYS A 169 -9.55 -6.44 33.99
C LYS A 169 -9.04 -7.82 33.56
N VAL A 170 -7.73 -8.00 33.60
CA VAL A 170 -6.99 -9.25 33.25
C VAL A 170 -7.47 -10.47 34.05
N LYS A 171 -8.09 -10.27 35.22
CA LYS A 171 -8.52 -11.36 36.10
C LYS A 171 -9.79 -12.09 35.66
N ASP A 172 -10.57 -11.54 34.71
CA ASP A 172 -11.92 -12.04 34.43
C ASP A 172 -12.12 -12.59 33.01
N ALA A 173 -11.05 -12.85 32.24
CA ALA A 173 -11.17 -13.35 30.87
C ALA A 173 -10.15 -14.46 30.57
N ASP A 174 -10.47 -15.68 31.03
CA ASP A 174 -9.78 -16.90 30.59
C ASP A 174 -9.94 -17.13 29.07
N PHE A 175 -10.96 -16.53 28.45
CA PHE A 175 -11.26 -16.66 27.02
C PHE A 175 -11.70 -15.31 26.41
N LEU A 176 -11.32 -15.07 25.16
CA LEU A 176 -11.85 -13.95 24.35
C LEU A 176 -13.20 -14.32 23.71
N THR A 177 -14.20 -13.44 23.85
CA THR A 177 -15.46 -13.58 23.12
C THR A 177 -15.25 -13.40 21.60
N GLY A 178 -16.13 -13.98 20.78
CA GLY A 178 -16.02 -13.89 19.31
C GLY A 178 -16.01 -12.46 18.76
N GLU A 179 -16.71 -11.52 19.42
CA GLU A 179 -16.68 -10.09 19.08
C GLU A 179 -15.33 -9.44 19.43
N GLN A 180 -14.71 -9.80 20.57
CA GLN A 180 -13.38 -9.30 20.93
C GLN A 180 -12.30 -9.82 19.98
N LYS A 181 -12.40 -11.08 19.52
CA LYS A 181 -11.48 -11.63 18.51
C LYS A 181 -11.55 -10.85 17.20
N LYS A 182 -12.77 -10.61 16.70
CA LYS A 182 -12.98 -9.80 15.47
C LYS A 182 -12.48 -8.37 15.64
N GLN A 183 -12.72 -7.76 16.80
CA GLN A 183 -12.28 -6.41 17.09
C GLN A 183 -10.74 -6.30 17.12
N PHE A 184 -10.05 -7.30 17.68
CA PHE A 184 -8.60 -7.37 17.69
C PHE A 184 -8.01 -7.44 16.28
N ILE A 185 -8.52 -8.36 15.45
CA ILE A 185 -8.09 -8.50 14.05
C ILE A 185 -8.29 -7.19 13.28
N LYS A 186 -9.47 -6.57 13.44
CA LYS A 186 -9.78 -5.29 12.82
C LYS A 186 -8.87 -4.16 13.30
N SER A 187 -8.47 -4.18 14.57
CA SER A 187 -7.53 -3.19 15.13
C SER A 187 -6.12 -3.36 14.57
N ALA A 188 -5.67 -4.59 14.36
CA ALA A 188 -4.38 -4.88 13.72
C ALA A 188 -4.35 -4.38 12.27
N GLU A 189 -5.37 -4.70 11.48
CA GLU A 189 -5.55 -4.20 10.11
C GLU A 189 -5.59 -2.65 10.08
N ALA A 190 -6.32 -2.03 11.02
CA ALA A 190 -6.41 -0.58 11.13
C ALA A 190 -5.05 0.07 11.46
N GLY A 191 -4.26 -0.52 12.36
CA GLY A 191 -2.93 -0.05 12.70
C GLY A 191 -2.00 0.00 11.48
N ILE A 192 -2.00 -1.05 10.65
CA ILE A 192 -1.25 -1.08 9.39
C ILE A 192 -1.75 0.01 8.43
N GLY A 193 -3.07 0.14 8.25
CA GLY A 193 -3.64 1.14 7.36
C GLY A 193 -3.27 2.57 7.77
N ILE A 194 -3.28 2.87 9.08
CA ILE A 194 -2.87 4.16 9.63
C ILE A 194 -1.38 4.39 9.36
N GLY A 195 -0.52 3.43 9.72
CA GLY A 195 0.92 3.54 9.50
C GLY A 195 1.26 3.78 8.02
N HIS A 196 0.61 3.05 7.12
CA HIS A 196 0.80 3.21 5.67
C HIS A 196 0.42 4.61 5.21
N SER A 197 -0.75 5.09 5.63
CA SER A 197 -1.25 6.42 5.27
C SER A 197 -0.33 7.54 5.77
N VAL A 198 0.30 7.35 6.94
CA VAL A 198 1.26 8.30 7.49
C VAL A 198 2.60 8.24 6.74
N GLY A 199 3.12 7.03 6.45
CA GLY A 199 4.43 6.86 5.80
C GLY A 199 4.44 7.22 4.31
N TYR A 200 3.33 6.97 3.60
CA TYR A 200 3.21 7.18 2.15
C TYR A 200 3.61 8.58 1.66
N PRO A 201 3.08 9.70 2.20
CA PRO A 201 3.45 11.03 1.73
C PRO A 201 4.94 11.35 1.90
N PHE A 202 5.58 10.86 2.97
CA PHE A 202 7.01 11.06 3.18
C PHE A 202 7.84 10.23 2.21
N GLY A 203 7.44 8.96 1.96
CA GLY A 203 8.08 8.11 0.96
C GLY A 203 8.06 8.75 -0.43
N VAL A 204 6.89 9.21 -0.87
CA VAL A 204 6.73 9.91 -2.16
C VAL A 204 7.58 11.16 -2.22
N LEU A 205 7.58 11.99 -1.18
CA LEU A 205 8.37 13.23 -1.12
C LEU A 205 9.88 12.94 -1.24
N ILE A 206 10.39 11.97 -0.49
CA ILE A 206 11.80 11.58 -0.52
C ILE A 206 12.18 11.03 -1.89
N VAL A 207 11.35 10.18 -2.50
CA VAL A 207 11.61 9.65 -3.85
C VAL A 207 11.65 10.78 -4.89
N ILE A 208 10.72 11.74 -4.82
CA ILE A 208 10.72 12.91 -5.72
C ILE A 208 12.01 13.72 -5.54
N LEU A 209 12.42 13.99 -4.30
CA LEU A 209 13.67 14.70 -4.04
C LEU A 209 14.86 13.91 -4.56
N ALA A 210 14.92 12.60 -4.32
CA ALA A 210 16.00 11.74 -4.77
C ALA A 210 16.13 11.70 -6.29
N VAL A 211 15.02 11.54 -7.02
CA VAL A 211 15.03 11.53 -8.50
C VAL A 211 15.51 12.86 -9.09
N ASN A 212 15.25 13.99 -8.40
CA ASN A 212 15.72 15.30 -8.85
C ASN A 212 17.16 15.60 -8.39
N PHE A 213 17.56 15.15 -7.21
CA PHE A 213 18.82 15.54 -6.58
C PHE A 213 19.95 14.55 -6.87
N LEU A 214 19.69 13.24 -6.88
CA LEU A 214 20.72 12.23 -7.14
C LEU A 214 21.43 12.42 -8.49
N PRO A 215 20.73 12.70 -9.61
CA PRO A 215 21.43 12.96 -10.87
C PRO A 215 22.35 14.18 -10.81
N VAL A 216 22.00 15.18 -10.01
CA VAL A 216 22.82 16.39 -9.81
C VAL A 216 24.06 16.07 -8.98
N ILE A 217 23.93 15.31 -7.89
CA ILE A 217 25.07 14.89 -7.06
C ILE A 217 26.05 14.04 -7.89
N PHE A 218 25.54 13.05 -8.60
CA PHE A 218 26.35 12.10 -9.37
C PHE A 218 26.75 12.62 -10.76
N LYS A 219 26.36 13.86 -11.11
CA LYS A 219 26.61 14.49 -12.42
C LYS A 219 26.17 13.61 -13.59
N ILE A 220 25.02 12.95 -13.45
CA ILE A 220 24.43 12.07 -14.47
C ILE A 220 23.57 12.92 -15.41
N ASP A 221 23.87 12.85 -16.71
CA ASP A 221 23.02 13.44 -17.74
C ASP A 221 21.84 12.51 -18.03
N VAL A 222 20.71 12.78 -17.38
CA VAL A 222 19.48 11.99 -17.50
C VAL A 222 18.97 11.93 -18.95
N LYS A 223 19.17 12.99 -19.75
CA LYS A 223 18.72 12.99 -21.15
C LYS A 223 19.57 12.04 -21.98
N LYS A 224 20.89 12.12 -21.81
CA LYS A 224 21.83 11.24 -22.51
C LYS A 224 21.61 9.77 -22.13
N GLU A 225 21.47 9.46 -20.84
CA GLU A 225 21.17 8.10 -20.37
C GLU A 225 19.85 7.56 -20.94
N ARG A 226 18.81 8.39 -20.97
CA ARG A 226 17.52 8.00 -21.56
C ARG A 226 17.63 7.72 -23.05
N GLU A 227 18.41 8.50 -23.79
CA GLU A 227 18.65 8.26 -25.22
C GLU A 227 19.44 6.96 -25.44
N ILE A 228 20.48 6.70 -24.66
CA ILE A 228 21.26 5.46 -24.71
C ILE A 228 20.36 4.26 -24.45
N PHE A 229 19.56 4.30 -23.39
CA PHE A 229 18.60 3.24 -23.05
C PHE A 229 17.55 3.03 -24.15
N SER A 230 17.02 4.11 -24.72
CA SER A 230 16.00 4.03 -25.76
C SER A 230 16.55 3.42 -27.05
N ARG A 231 17.79 3.77 -27.43
CA ARG A 231 18.50 3.15 -28.56
C ARG A 231 18.74 1.68 -28.31
N GLU A 232 19.24 1.33 -27.13
CA GLU A 232 19.51 -0.04 -26.74
C GLU A 232 18.25 -0.94 -26.80
N ILE A 233 17.11 -0.46 -26.31
CA ILE A 233 15.82 -1.20 -26.42
C ILE A 233 15.39 -1.32 -27.88
N SER A 234 15.55 -0.28 -28.69
CA SER A 234 15.20 -0.32 -30.12
C SER A 234 16.06 -1.30 -30.92
N GLU A 235 17.37 -1.36 -30.63
CA GLU A 235 18.31 -2.30 -31.25
C GLU A 235 17.97 -3.74 -30.88
N ILE A 236 17.63 -4.00 -29.61
CA ILE A 236 17.23 -5.34 -29.19
C ILE A 236 15.97 -5.78 -29.94
N ARG A 237 14.96 -4.89 -30.06
CA ARG A 237 13.73 -5.17 -30.83
C ARG A 237 14.02 -5.49 -32.30
N MET A 238 14.96 -4.78 -32.93
CA MET A 238 15.36 -5.03 -34.32
C MET A 238 16.13 -6.35 -34.47
N SER A 239 16.94 -6.72 -33.47
CA SER A 239 17.73 -7.96 -33.48
C SER A 239 16.94 -9.23 -33.12
N SER A 240 15.82 -9.08 -32.40
CA SER A 240 14.96 -10.18 -31.97
C SER A 240 13.91 -10.58 -33.01
N SER A 241 14.20 -10.39 -34.30
CA SER A 241 13.32 -10.73 -35.42
C SER A 241 13.23 -12.26 -35.64
N THR A 242 12.67 -12.96 -34.65
CA THR A 242 11.92 -14.19 -34.88
C THR A 242 10.44 -13.81 -34.85
N ASN A 243 9.88 -13.56 -36.05
CA ASN A 243 8.48 -13.52 -36.43
C ASN A 243 7.38 -13.52 -35.34
N GLU A 244 7.27 -12.50 -34.51
CA GLU A 244 5.95 -12.06 -34.05
C GLU A 244 5.92 -10.53 -34.09
N VAL A 245 5.11 -10.01 -35.00
CA VAL A 245 4.65 -8.62 -34.94
C VAL A 245 3.93 -8.51 -33.60
N GLN A 246 4.62 -7.95 -32.61
CA GLN A 246 4.03 -7.68 -31.32
C GLN A 246 3.13 -6.45 -31.52
N ASP A 247 1.96 -6.70 -32.10
CA ASP A 247 0.88 -5.74 -32.19
C ASP A 247 0.66 -5.14 -30.81
N THR A 248 0.40 -3.84 -30.76
CA THR A 248 0.06 -3.17 -29.52
C THR A 248 -1.16 -3.86 -28.94
N VAL A 249 -0.95 -4.75 -27.98
CA VAL A 249 -2.04 -5.44 -27.28
C VAL A 249 -2.82 -4.37 -26.55
N HIS A 250 -3.94 -3.95 -27.15
CA HIS A 250 -4.89 -3.09 -26.49
C HIS A 250 -5.44 -3.82 -25.27
N PHE A 251 -5.76 -3.08 -24.22
CA PHE A 251 -6.38 -3.67 -23.03
C PHE A 251 -7.71 -4.32 -23.43
N ASP A 252 -7.70 -5.65 -23.53
CA ASP A 252 -8.87 -6.44 -23.85
C ASP A 252 -9.69 -6.64 -22.57
N LEU A 253 -10.67 -5.77 -22.38
CA LEU A 253 -11.59 -5.81 -21.25
C LEU A 253 -12.31 -7.16 -21.16
N THR A 254 -12.64 -7.77 -22.29
CA THR A 254 -13.30 -9.08 -22.36
C THR A 254 -12.39 -10.18 -21.84
N ALA A 255 -11.13 -10.24 -22.28
CA ALA A 255 -10.15 -11.20 -21.76
C ALA A 255 -9.90 -11.01 -20.25
N PHE A 256 -9.81 -9.75 -19.80
CA PHE A 256 -9.66 -9.42 -18.38
C PHE A 256 -10.86 -9.90 -17.54
N VAL A 257 -12.08 -9.63 -17.99
CA VAL A 257 -13.31 -10.09 -17.31
C VAL A 257 -13.37 -11.62 -17.25
N VAL A 258 -13.03 -12.31 -18.33
CA VAL A 258 -12.99 -13.78 -18.36
C VAL A 258 -11.94 -14.33 -17.40
N ALA A 259 -10.73 -13.74 -17.36
CA ALA A 259 -9.69 -14.12 -16.42
C ALA A 259 -10.12 -13.90 -14.96
N CYS A 260 -10.75 -12.76 -14.64
CA CYS A 260 -11.32 -12.52 -13.33
C CYS A 260 -12.41 -13.54 -12.96
N PHE A 261 -13.31 -13.87 -13.90
CA PHE A 261 -14.30 -14.91 -13.70
C PHE A 261 -13.66 -16.27 -13.42
N TRP A 262 -12.60 -16.61 -14.14
CA TRP A 262 -11.89 -17.87 -13.95
C TRP A 262 -11.22 -17.96 -12.59
N VAL A 263 -10.58 -16.88 -12.13
CA VAL A 263 -9.98 -16.80 -10.78
C VAL A 263 -11.06 -16.99 -9.71
N ILE A 264 -12.18 -16.28 -9.82
CA ILE A 264 -13.32 -16.42 -8.88
C ILE A 264 -13.86 -17.86 -8.86
N LEU A 265 -13.90 -18.53 -10.02
CA LEU A 265 -14.39 -19.91 -10.13
C LEU A 265 -13.39 -20.94 -9.58
N SER A 266 -12.10 -20.60 -9.56
CA SER A 266 -11.00 -21.46 -9.11
C SER A 266 -10.86 -21.49 -7.58
N GLY A 267 -11.50 -20.56 -6.87
CA GLY A 267 -11.60 -20.57 -5.40
C GLY A 267 -10.34 -20.14 -4.66
N ASP A 268 -9.34 -19.59 -5.35
CA ASP A 268 -8.18 -18.88 -4.81
C ASP A 268 -8.45 -17.36 -4.75
#